data_AF-A0A7K3B1M0-F1
#
_entry.id   AF-A0A7K3B1M0-F1
#
_cell.length_a   1.000
_cell.length_b   1.000
_cell.length_c   1.000
_cell.angle_alpha   90.00
_cell.angle_beta   90.00
_cell.angle_gamma   90.00
#
_symmetry.space_group_name_H-M   'P 1'
#
loop_
_entity.id
_entity.type
_entity.pdbx_description
1 polymer ?
#
loop_
_entity_poly.entity_id
_entity_poly.type
_entity_poly.pdbx_seq_one_letter_code
_entity_poly.pdbx_strand_id
1 'polypeptide(L)'
;MPLRLPAQRRRSREPGAEGPGTAGTLPAVPFNQRVRLLVEAVDQADELALAQGLMEARGWAVRRAGREDAPATADGGRVALVVEVRLSGSRRRAEKAACGAVERLARTHKLALWVRDAALVMRPDDPRTEYRVIRRPGAGTGRRDRLARWWAACGGRGAHRLLRLPAGLTREAVERELAERPLGGRTFTAEAYELRPAPPETEDVATAAATAAAGRRTAARVRVLPAAAVAAAAVLGWAALDGAGLLWWPLTAAALFCAPGVYFALRDSSFSRNAVWLVPLALPVGWSLVTWLGRLMQAFYLDRFGIPSGSVRSAGDLWPYAAAAEPLGLALGFVLFFTAVAGWLRHVHIAKGDNRLALVALTVLLSAAFAATALLTGVHDADRAAREAAAAARKGHAPAAYFGVRGTLMCVVPVGEGPVPVENGPVPAGRAVLSFGASGDWIWLWDPARSQALSVRREDVQLLPAPGVSGGSPRTGCGR
;
A
#
# COMPACT_ATOMS: atom_id res chain seq x y z
N MET A 1 -63.53 -10.94 -11.54
CA MET A 1 -62.76 -9.70 -11.78
C MET A 1 -61.76 -9.97 -12.91
N PRO A 2 -62.05 -9.62 -14.18
CA PRO A 2 -61.13 -9.87 -15.29
C PRO A 2 -60.32 -8.60 -15.63
N LEU A 3 -59.00 -8.75 -15.72
CA LEU A 3 -58.07 -7.67 -16.07
C LEU A 3 -57.99 -7.51 -17.60
N ARG A 4 -58.34 -6.32 -18.07
CA ARG A 4 -58.23 -5.85 -19.46
C ARG A 4 -56.76 -5.67 -19.86
N LEU A 5 -56.38 -6.23 -21.01
CA LEU A 5 -55.16 -5.88 -21.75
C LEU A 5 -55.39 -4.59 -22.58
N PRO A 6 -54.43 -3.66 -22.68
CA PRO A 6 -54.55 -2.50 -23.54
C PRO A 6 -54.15 -2.82 -24.99
N ALA A 7 -54.93 -2.26 -25.92
CA ALA A 7 -54.81 -2.38 -27.36
C ALA A 7 -53.51 -1.75 -27.89
N GLN A 8 -52.74 -2.53 -28.66
CA GLN A 8 -51.54 -2.08 -29.34
C GLN A 8 -51.93 -1.46 -30.69
N ARG A 9 -51.78 -0.13 -30.80
CA ARG A 9 -52.12 0.66 -31.98
C ARG A 9 -51.07 0.43 -33.09
N ARG A 10 -51.40 -0.39 -34.08
CA ARG A 10 -50.67 -0.50 -35.36
C ARG A 10 -50.70 0.86 -36.08
N ARG A 11 -49.54 1.51 -36.22
CA ARG A 11 -49.31 2.57 -37.21
C ARG A 11 -48.56 1.98 -38.40
N SER A 12 -49.29 1.78 -39.48
CA SER A 12 -48.78 1.56 -40.82
C SER A 12 -48.01 2.83 -41.25
N ARG A 13 -46.79 2.66 -41.77
CA ARG A 13 -46.01 3.74 -42.39
C ARG A 13 -45.65 3.27 -43.79
N GLU A 14 -46.21 3.92 -44.79
CA GLU A 14 -45.87 3.75 -46.20
C GLU A 14 -44.46 4.28 -46.51
N PRO A 15 -43.80 3.76 -47.57
CA PRO A 15 -42.46 4.13 -47.97
C PRO A 15 -42.50 5.30 -48.97
N GLY A 16 -41.66 6.30 -48.76
CA GLY A 16 -41.53 7.41 -49.70
C GLY A 16 -40.21 8.16 -49.53
N ALA A 17 -39.52 8.31 -50.66
CA ALA A 17 -38.42 9.22 -50.98
C ALA A 17 -37.01 8.82 -50.52
N GLU A 18 -36.22 8.39 -51.52
CA GLU A 18 -34.77 8.46 -51.56
C GLU A 18 -34.28 9.87 -51.20
N GLY A 19 -33.41 9.96 -50.20
CA GLY A 19 -32.71 11.16 -49.79
C GLY A 19 -31.23 10.83 -49.50
N PRO A 20 -30.32 11.82 -49.59
CA PRO A 20 -28.88 11.59 -49.63
C PRO A 20 -28.36 11.03 -48.31
N GLY A 21 -27.68 9.87 -48.39
CA GLY A 21 -26.74 9.31 -47.40
C GLY A 21 -27.04 9.60 -45.94
N THR A 22 -27.95 8.84 -45.33
CA THR A 22 -28.18 8.83 -43.88
C THR A 22 -26.87 8.53 -43.17
N ALA A 23 -26.30 9.56 -42.54
CA ALA A 23 -25.24 9.43 -41.55
C ALA A 23 -25.69 8.39 -40.53
N GLY A 24 -25.00 7.24 -40.53
CA GLY A 24 -25.40 6.04 -39.81
C GLY A 24 -25.72 6.32 -38.35
N THR A 25 -26.83 5.76 -37.89
CA THR A 25 -27.23 5.73 -36.48
C THR A 25 -26.03 5.32 -35.63
N LEU A 26 -25.57 6.20 -34.74
CA LEU A 26 -24.43 5.91 -33.88
C LEU A 26 -24.73 4.63 -33.10
N PRO A 27 -23.86 3.60 -33.14
CA PRO A 27 -24.10 2.36 -32.40
C PRO A 27 -24.21 2.65 -30.91
N ALA A 28 -25.12 1.94 -30.22
CA ALA A 28 -25.46 2.15 -28.82
C ALA A 28 -24.34 1.78 -27.83
N VAL A 29 -23.26 1.13 -28.28
CA VAL A 29 -22.19 0.61 -27.41
C VAL A 29 -20.99 1.57 -27.41
N PRO A 30 -20.55 2.05 -26.23
CA PRO A 30 -19.36 2.89 -26.15
C PRO A 30 -18.11 2.11 -26.58
N PHE A 31 -17.31 2.73 -27.45
CA PHE A 31 -16.03 2.18 -27.90
C PHE A 31 -14.90 3.18 -27.60
N ASN A 32 -13.68 2.67 -27.39
CA ASN A 32 -12.49 3.50 -27.14
C ASN A 32 -11.33 3.21 -28.10
N GLN A 33 -11.48 2.23 -29.00
CA GLN A 33 -10.52 1.92 -30.05
C GLN A 33 -11.24 1.79 -31.40
N ARG A 34 -10.58 2.25 -32.46
CA ARG A 34 -11.01 2.09 -33.85
C ARG A 34 -9.88 1.43 -34.60
N VAL A 35 -10.13 0.27 -35.20
CA VAL A 35 -9.14 -0.43 -36.02
C VAL A 35 -9.66 -0.45 -37.45
N ARG A 36 -8.84 -0.01 -38.39
CA ARG A 36 -9.12 -0.11 -39.82
C ARG A 36 -8.47 -1.39 -40.33
N LEU A 37 -9.27 -2.26 -40.90
CA LEU A 37 -8.83 -3.52 -41.49
C LEU A 37 -8.99 -3.43 -43.01
N LEU A 38 -8.00 -3.95 -43.74
CA LEU A 38 -8.12 -4.26 -45.16
C LEU A 38 -8.51 -5.75 -45.27
N VAL A 39 -9.72 -6.01 -45.74
CA VAL A 39 -10.30 -7.36 -45.85
C VAL A 39 -10.53 -7.68 -47.32
N GLU A 40 -10.03 -8.81 -47.79
CA GLU A 40 -10.32 -9.34 -49.12
C GLU A 40 -11.51 -10.28 -49.07
N ALA A 41 -12.45 -10.11 -50.00
CA ALA A 41 -13.60 -10.98 -50.22
C ALA A 41 -13.56 -11.53 -51.65
N VAL A 42 -14.16 -12.70 -51.90
CA VAL A 42 -14.37 -13.20 -53.27
C VAL A 42 -15.30 -12.25 -54.03
N ASP A 43 -15.00 -11.98 -55.30
CA ASP A 43 -15.80 -11.11 -56.18
C ASP A 43 -17.05 -11.83 -56.71
N GLN A 44 -17.92 -12.22 -55.78
CA GLN A 44 -19.27 -12.70 -56.05
C GLN A 44 -20.26 -11.75 -55.38
N ALA A 45 -21.15 -11.17 -56.17
CA ALA A 45 -22.04 -10.10 -55.71
C ALA A 45 -22.86 -10.50 -54.47
N ASP A 46 -23.37 -11.74 -54.45
CA ASP A 46 -24.19 -12.26 -53.35
C ASP A 46 -23.37 -12.47 -52.05
N GLU A 47 -22.16 -13.05 -52.16
CA GLU A 47 -21.28 -13.22 -51.00
C GLU A 47 -20.81 -11.87 -50.44
N LEU A 48 -20.51 -10.91 -51.33
CA LEU A 48 -20.09 -9.57 -50.95
C LEU A 48 -21.21 -8.83 -50.21
N ALA A 49 -22.44 -8.89 -50.73
CA ALA A 49 -23.61 -8.28 -50.10
C ALA A 49 -23.90 -8.91 -48.72
N LEU A 50 -23.80 -10.24 -48.61
CA LEU A 50 -23.97 -10.96 -47.34
C LEU A 50 -22.88 -10.57 -46.32
N ALA A 51 -21.62 -10.52 -46.73
CA ALA A 51 -20.51 -10.13 -45.87
C ALA A 51 -20.66 -8.69 -45.35
N GLN A 52 -21.00 -7.75 -46.24
CA GLN A 52 -21.25 -6.35 -45.88
C GLN A 52 -22.40 -6.24 -44.87
N GLY A 53 -23.55 -6.86 -45.15
CA GLY A 53 -24.71 -6.83 -44.26
C GLY A 53 -24.42 -7.40 -42.87
N LEU A 54 -23.63 -8.48 -42.77
CA LEU A 54 -23.23 -9.08 -41.48
C LEU A 54 -22.27 -8.19 -40.67
N MET A 55 -21.36 -7.47 -41.34
CA MET A 55 -20.46 -6.53 -40.68
C MET A 55 -21.20 -5.26 -40.22
N GLU A 56 -22.07 -4.72 -41.07
CA GLU A 56 -22.92 -3.57 -40.75
C GLU A 56 -23.90 -3.87 -39.62
N ALA A 57 -24.47 -5.08 -39.57
CA ALA A 57 -25.31 -5.54 -38.46
C ALA A 57 -24.56 -5.57 -37.11
N ARG A 58 -23.21 -5.66 -37.12
CA ARG A 58 -22.37 -5.50 -35.91
C ARG A 58 -21.99 -4.04 -35.61
N GLY A 59 -22.50 -3.09 -36.38
CA GLY A 59 -22.19 -1.67 -36.26
C GLY A 59 -20.80 -1.31 -36.76
N TRP A 60 -20.19 -2.13 -37.62
CA TRP A 60 -18.91 -1.85 -38.26
C TRP A 60 -19.15 -1.06 -39.55
N ALA A 61 -18.31 -0.05 -39.79
CA ALA A 61 -18.40 0.72 -41.04
C ALA A 61 -17.62 -0.04 -42.12
N VAL A 62 -18.28 -0.35 -43.23
CA VAL A 62 -17.69 -1.06 -44.37
C VAL A 62 -17.73 -0.16 -45.60
N ARG A 63 -16.62 -0.10 -46.34
CA ARG A 63 -16.58 0.53 -47.66
C ARG A 63 -15.67 -0.26 -48.58
N ARG A 64 -15.86 -0.14 -49.89
CA ARG A 64 -14.86 -0.65 -50.85
C ARG A 64 -13.53 0.10 -50.68
N ALA A 65 -12.42 -0.62 -50.81
CA ALA A 65 -11.09 -0.03 -50.73
C ALA A 65 -10.87 0.91 -51.94
N GLY A 66 -10.39 2.12 -51.67
CA GLY A 66 -9.97 3.05 -52.71
C GLY A 66 -8.55 2.75 -53.18
N ARG A 67 -8.09 3.48 -54.22
CA ARG A 67 -6.69 3.41 -54.69
C ARG A 67 -5.66 3.77 -53.60
N GLU A 68 -6.09 4.51 -52.58
CA GLU A 68 -5.27 4.92 -51.43
C GLU A 68 -5.13 3.86 -50.33
N ASP A 69 -6.06 2.89 -50.26
CA ASP A 69 -6.09 1.89 -49.19
C ASP A 69 -5.51 0.53 -49.62
N ALA A 70 -5.53 0.22 -50.92
CA ALA A 70 -5.11 -1.07 -51.45
C ALA A 70 -3.91 -0.93 -52.39
N PRO A 71 -2.83 -1.71 -52.20
CA PRO A 71 -1.79 -1.84 -53.22
C PRO A 71 -2.41 -2.45 -54.49
N ALA A 72 -1.92 -2.05 -55.67
CA ALA A 72 -2.49 -2.37 -56.98
C ALA A 72 -2.59 -3.87 -57.36
N THR A 73 -2.25 -4.77 -56.45
CA THR A 73 -2.30 -6.23 -56.58
C THR A 73 -3.51 -6.81 -55.85
N ALA A 74 -4.70 -6.59 -56.43
CA ALA A 74 -5.84 -7.47 -56.21
C ALA A 74 -5.86 -8.47 -57.39
N ASP A 75 -5.06 -9.52 -57.29
CA ASP A 75 -5.05 -10.59 -58.28
C ASP A 75 -6.35 -11.41 -58.22
N GLY A 76 -6.95 -11.65 -59.39
CA GLY A 76 -7.77 -12.83 -59.67
C GLY A 76 -9.08 -12.98 -58.87
N GLY A 77 -10.03 -12.06 -59.04
CA GLY A 77 -11.42 -12.29 -58.60
C GLY A 77 -11.69 -12.06 -57.11
N ARG A 78 -10.96 -11.13 -56.49
CA ARG A 78 -11.20 -10.68 -55.10
C ARG A 78 -11.43 -9.18 -55.06
N VAL A 79 -12.36 -8.75 -54.21
CA VAL A 79 -12.66 -7.34 -53.91
C VAL A 79 -12.10 -6.98 -52.54
N ALA A 80 -11.33 -5.90 -52.47
CA ALA A 80 -10.84 -5.37 -51.20
C ALA A 80 -11.89 -4.44 -50.54
N LEU A 81 -12.12 -4.67 -49.26
CA LEU A 81 -13.01 -3.91 -48.39
C LEU A 81 -12.18 -3.28 -47.27
N VAL A 82 -12.48 -2.03 -46.92
CA VAL A 82 -11.99 -1.37 -45.72
C VAL A 82 -13.06 -1.47 -44.65
N VAL A 83 -12.74 -2.15 -43.56
CA VAL A 83 -13.66 -2.40 -42.44
C VAL A 83 -13.15 -1.67 -41.21
N GLU A 84 -13.94 -0.75 -40.66
CA GLU A 84 -13.63 -0.09 -39.41
C GLU A 84 -14.32 -0.79 -38.24
N VAL A 85 -13.53 -1.53 -37.47
CA VAL A 85 -13.99 -2.26 -36.28
C VAL A 85 -13.84 -1.36 -35.06
N ARG A 86 -14.95 -1.17 -34.34
CA ARG A 86 -15.01 -0.41 -33.08
C ARG A 86 -14.96 -1.37 -31.91
N LEU A 87 -13.97 -1.19 -31.03
CA LEU A 87 -13.74 -2.08 -29.88
C LEU A 87 -13.73 -1.30 -28.57
N SER A 88 -14.17 -1.95 -27.50
CA SER A 88 -13.98 -1.53 -26.12
C SER A 88 -12.82 -2.30 -25.48
N GLY A 89 -11.88 -1.62 -24.84
CA GLY A 89 -10.84 -2.26 -24.04
C GLY A 89 -9.43 -1.67 -24.22
N SER A 90 -8.43 -2.50 -23.94
CA SER A 90 -7.01 -2.11 -24.01
C SER A 90 -6.57 -1.83 -25.44
N ARG A 91 -5.76 -0.77 -25.63
CA ARG A 91 -5.06 -0.47 -26.89
C ARG A 91 -4.11 -1.61 -27.29
N ARG A 92 -3.48 -2.24 -26.30
CA ARG A 92 -2.59 -3.39 -26.53
C ARG A 92 -3.45 -4.55 -27.02
N ARG A 93 -3.22 -4.98 -28.26
CA ARG A 93 -3.94 -6.06 -28.98
C ARG A 93 -5.29 -5.68 -29.61
N ALA A 94 -5.62 -4.39 -29.71
CA ALA A 94 -6.84 -3.97 -30.39
C ALA A 94 -6.90 -4.49 -31.85
N GLU A 95 -5.78 -4.41 -32.58
CA GLU A 95 -5.65 -4.95 -33.95
C GLU A 95 -5.93 -6.45 -33.99
N LYS A 96 -5.24 -7.25 -33.16
CA LYS A 96 -5.45 -8.71 -33.08
C LYS A 96 -6.89 -9.07 -32.70
N ALA A 97 -7.51 -8.31 -31.80
CA ALA A 97 -8.91 -8.51 -31.42
C ALA A 97 -9.86 -8.20 -32.58
N ALA A 98 -9.59 -7.16 -33.37
CA ALA A 98 -10.36 -6.80 -34.55
C ALA A 98 -10.22 -7.87 -35.65
N CYS A 99 -9.00 -8.32 -35.97
CA CYS A 99 -8.77 -9.42 -36.91
C CYS A 99 -9.52 -10.67 -36.48
N GLY A 100 -9.37 -11.07 -35.22
CA GLY A 100 -10.06 -12.24 -34.68
C GLY A 100 -11.59 -12.10 -34.69
N ALA A 101 -12.14 -10.89 -34.60
CA ALA A 101 -13.59 -10.66 -34.72
C ALA A 101 -14.09 -10.87 -36.15
N VAL A 102 -13.36 -10.37 -37.16
CA VAL A 102 -13.69 -10.59 -38.57
C VAL A 102 -13.50 -12.05 -38.97
N GLU A 103 -12.41 -12.69 -38.56
CA GLU A 103 -12.18 -14.11 -38.84
C GLU A 103 -13.21 -15.02 -38.18
N ARG A 104 -13.65 -14.71 -36.95
CA ARG A 104 -14.74 -15.45 -36.30
C ARG A 104 -16.04 -15.29 -37.09
N LEU A 105 -16.37 -14.06 -37.55
CA LEU A 105 -17.53 -13.84 -38.40
C LEU A 105 -17.45 -14.67 -39.68
N ALA A 106 -16.29 -14.66 -40.35
CA ALA A 106 -16.05 -15.43 -41.57
C ALA A 106 -16.25 -16.92 -41.33
N ARG A 107 -15.67 -17.50 -40.28
CA ARG A 107 -15.85 -18.92 -39.94
C ARG A 107 -17.28 -19.27 -39.57
N THR A 108 -17.95 -18.44 -38.76
CA THR A 108 -19.33 -18.71 -38.30
C THR A 108 -20.32 -18.75 -39.46
N HIS A 109 -20.15 -17.85 -40.45
CA HIS A 109 -21.06 -17.74 -41.60
C HIS A 109 -20.51 -18.37 -42.88
N LYS A 110 -19.39 -19.12 -42.79
CA LYS A 110 -18.69 -19.76 -43.92
C LYS A 110 -18.39 -18.79 -45.08
N LEU A 111 -18.01 -17.56 -44.76
CA LEU A 111 -17.68 -16.53 -45.75
C LEU A 111 -16.23 -16.66 -46.20
N ALA A 112 -15.98 -16.47 -47.50
CA ALA A 112 -14.64 -16.41 -48.08
C ALA A 112 -14.02 -15.01 -47.88
N LEU A 113 -13.63 -14.71 -46.63
CA LEU A 113 -13.04 -13.44 -46.19
C LEU A 113 -11.65 -13.65 -45.58
N TRP A 114 -10.70 -12.78 -45.93
CA TRP A 114 -9.34 -12.79 -45.38
C TRP A 114 -8.92 -11.39 -44.95
N VAL A 115 -8.35 -11.25 -43.75
CA VAL A 115 -7.79 -9.98 -43.27
C VAL A 115 -6.36 -9.87 -43.78
N ARG A 116 -6.07 -8.87 -44.63
CA ARG A 116 -4.74 -8.63 -45.23
C ARG A 116 -3.90 -7.68 -44.40
N ASP A 117 -4.50 -6.61 -43.90
CA ASP A 117 -3.81 -5.60 -43.08
C ASP A 117 -4.73 -5.10 -41.97
N ALA A 118 -4.13 -4.65 -40.87
CA ALA A 118 -4.82 -4.14 -39.71
C ALA A 118 -4.03 -2.99 -39.08
N ALA A 119 -4.62 -1.79 -39.13
CA ALA A 119 -4.01 -0.59 -38.57
C ALA A 119 -4.94 0.04 -37.52
N LEU A 120 -4.42 0.31 -36.33
CA LEU A 120 -5.13 1.12 -35.35
C LEU A 120 -5.31 2.55 -35.89
N VAL A 121 -6.56 3.01 -35.99
CA VAL A 121 -6.88 4.39 -36.36
C VAL A 121 -6.52 5.28 -35.19
N MET A 122 -5.34 5.88 -35.27
CA MET A 122 -4.92 6.92 -34.34
C MET A 122 -5.81 8.14 -34.56
N ARG A 123 -6.49 8.58 -33.51
CA ARG A 123 -7.07 9.91 -33.51
C ARG A 123 -5.91 10.88 -33.70
N PRO A 124 -6.01 11.88 -34.60
CA PRO A 124 -5.03 12.96 -34.63
C PRO A 124 -4.94 13.51 -33.21
N ASP A 125 -3.77 13.40 -32.60
CA ASP A 125 -3.53 13.98 -31.30
C ASP A 125 -3.55 15.48 -31.51
N ASP A 126 -4.71 16.10 -31.28
CA ASP A 126 -4.84 17.55 -31.13
C ASP A 126 -4.04 17.90 -29.87
N PRO A 127 -2.80 18.42 -30.00
CA PRO A 127 -1.93 18.59 -28.85
C PRO A 127 -2.61 19.59 -27.93
N ARG A 128 -3.00 19.16 -26.73
CA ARG A 128 -3.64 20.03 -25.74
C ARG A 128 -2.72 20.21 -24.56
N THR A 129 -2.48 21.46 -24.19
CA THR A 129 -1.79 21.79 -22.95
C THR A 129 -2.82 21.84 -21.84
N GLU A 130 -2.63 20.99 -20.83
CA GLU A 130 -3.41 21.06 -19.60
C GLU A 130 -2.83 22.14 -18.68
N TYR A 131 -3.65 23.08 -18.21
CA TYR A 131 -3.27 24.10 -17.22
C TYR A 131 -4.01 23.86 -15.91
N ARG A 132 -3.27 23.93 -14.80
CA ARG A 132 -3.79 23.87 -13.44
C ARG A 132 -3.82 25.26 -12.84
N VAL A 133 -5.00 25.69 -12.39
CA VAL A 133 -5.19 26.95 -11.67
C VAL A 133 -5.04 26.68 -10.18
N ILE A 134 -4.02 27.27 -9.56
CA ILE A 134 -3.71 27.09 -8.14
C ILE A 134 -3.81 28.45 -7.45
N ARG A 135 -4.42 28.52 -6.26
CA ARG A 135 -4.48 29.76 -5.49
C ARG A 135 -3.09 30.15 -5.01
N ARG A 136 -2.67 31.38 -5.28
CA ARG A 136 -1.43 31.94 -4.74
C ARG A 136 -1.52 31.97 -3.21
N PRO A 137 -0.46 31.57 -2.48
CA PRO A 137 -0.41 31.77 -1.05
C PRO A 137 -0.49 33.27 -0.75
N GLY A 138 -1.24 33.65 0.28
CA GLY A 138 -1.28 35.05 0.73
C GLY A 138 0.13 35.55 1.07
N ALA A 139 0.35 36.86 0.91
CA ALA A 139 1.63 37.51 1.16
C ALA A 139 2.04 37.58 2.65
N GLY A 140 1.26 36.99 3.56
CA GLY A 140 1.55 37.06 4.98
C GLY A 140 2.88 36.40 5.36
N THR A 141 3.51 36.97 6.40
CA THR A 141 4.81 36.52 6.94
C THR A 141 4.66 35.56 8.12
N GLY A 142 3.42 35.30 8.55
CA GLY A 142 3.09 34.46 9.69
C GLY A 142 3.55 33.00 9.53
N ARG A 143 3.74 32.30 10.65
CA ARG A 143 4.09 30.87 10.64
C ARG A 143 3.10 30.03 9.83
N ARG A 144 1.79 30.35 9.89
CA ARG A 144 0.74 29.71 9.09
C ARG A 144 0.97 29.86 7.59
N ASP A 145 1.40 31.04 7.13
CA ASP A 145 1.69 31.27 5.70
C ASP A 145 2.96 30.56 5.25
N ARG A 146 3.98 30.46 6.10
CA ARG A 146 5.18 29.64 5.81
C ARG A 146 4.80 28.16 5.65
N LEU A 147 3.98 27.63 6.55
CA LEU A 147 3.47 26.26 6.48
C LEU A 147 2.60 26.05 5.23
N ALA A 148 1.73 27.02 4.91
CA ALA A 148 0.89 26.95 3.73
C ALA A 148 1.68 27.06 2.41
N ARG A 149 2.75 27.86 2.38
CA ARG A 149 3.71 27.93 1.26
C ARG A 149 4.49 26.63 1.10
N TRP A 150 4.98 26.07 2.20
CA TRP A 150 5.67 24.79 2.19
C TRP A 150 4.73 23.67 1.72
N TRP A 151 3.51 23.59 2.26
CA TRP A 151 2.49 22.64 1.84
C TRP A 151 2.09 22.79 0.36
N ALA A 152 1.97 24.03 -0.13
CA ALA A 152 1.71 24.30 -1.54
C ALA A 152 2.90 23.92 -2.44
N ALA A 153 4.14 24.14 -1.98
CA ALA A 153 5.35 23.70 -2.69
C ALA A 153 5.44 22.17 -2.76
N CYS A 154 4.97 21.47 -1.72
CA CYS A 154 4.83 20.02 -1.70
C CYS A 154 3.56 19.52 -2.40
N GLY A 155 2.90 20.33 -3.23
CA GLY A 155 1.75 19.90 -4.06
C GLY A 155 0.52 19.46 -3.27
N GLY A 156 0.37 19.92 -2.02
CA GLY A 156 -0.76 19.61 -1.14
C GLY A 156 -1.98 20.51 -1.35
N ARG A 157 -1.91 21.51 -2.24
CA ARG A 157 -3.09 22.28 -2.66
C ARG A 157 -3.70 21.65 -3.90
N GLY A 158 -4.97 21.25 -3.80
CA GLY A 158 -5.75 20.82 -4.96
C GLY A 158 -5.82 21.92 -6.01
N ALA A 159 -5.69 21.55 -7.29
CA ALA A 159 -6.00 22.47 -8.37
C ALA A 159 -7.47 22.87 -8.26
N HIS A 160 -7.75 24.18 -8.29
CA HIS A 160 -9.13 24.66 -8.21
C HIS A 160 -9.87 24.51 -9.54
N ARG A 161 -9.12 24.52 -10.65
CA ARG A 161 -9.65 24.37 -12.01
C ARG A 161 -8.61 23.69 -12.90
N LEU A 162 -9.09 22.80 -13.76
CA LEU A 162 -8.32 22.14 -14.81
C LEU A 162 -8.79 22.70 -16.16
N LEU A 163 -7.87 23.19 -16.99
CA LEU A 163 -8.18 23.62 -18.36
C LEU A 163 -7.38 22.79 -19.35
N ARG A 164 -7.99 22.40 -20.46
CA ARG A 164 -7.32 21.74 -21.58
C ARG A 164 -7.53 22.61 -22.81
N LEU A 165 -6.47 23.30 -23.22
CA LEU A 165 -6.51 24.24 -24.32
C LEU A 165 -5.60 23.74 -25.45
N PRO A 166 -5.85 24.12 -26.72
CA PRO A 166 -4.94 23.81 -27.82
C PRO A 166 -3.50 24.23 -27.50
N ALA A 167 -2.53 23.43 -27.91
CA ALA A 167 -1.12 23.74 -27.72
C ALA A 167 -0.74 25.00 -28.52
N GLY A 168 0.27 25.72 -28.05
CA GLY A 168 0.76 26.94 -28.68
C GLY A 168 0.09 28.24 -28.21
N LEU A 169 -0.94 28.18 -27.37
CA LEU A 169 -1.50 29.38 -26.76
C LEU A 169 -0.51 30.04 -25.79
N THR A 170 -0.35 31.36 -25.92
CA THR A 170 0.46 32.15 -24.99
C THR A 170 -0.21 32.20 -23.62
N ARG A 171 0.59 32.34 -22.56
CA ARG A 171 0.07 32.42 -21.18
C ARG A 171 -0.99 33.52 -21.03
N GLU A 172 -0.79 34.67 -21.67
CA GLU A 172 -1.73 35.80 -21.65
C GLU A 172 -3.06 35.45 -22.31
N ALA A 173 -3.05 34.69 -23.42
CA ALA A 173 -4.27 34.23 -24.06
C ALA A 173 -5.06 33.28 -23.13
N VAL A 174 -4.36 32.40 -22.41
CA VAL A 174 -4.97 31.52 -21.41
C VAL A 174 -5.56 32.31 -20.23
N GLU A 175 -4.84 33.31 -19.74
CA GLU A 175 -5.31 34.20 -18.66
C GLU A 175 -6.54 35.01 -19.09
N ARG A 176 -6.56 35.50 -20.33
CA ARG A 176 -7.69 36.22 -20.92
C ARG A 176 -8.93 35.33 -21.05
N GLU A 177 -8.79 34.13 -21.61
CA GLU A 177 -9.89 33.17 -21.73
C GLU A 177 -10.45 32.77 -20.35
N LEU A 178 -9.58 32.67 -19.34
CA LEU A 178 -9.97 32.39 -17.96
C LEU A 178 -10.73 33.52 -17.28
N ALA A 179 -10.32 34.76 -17.54
CA ALA A 179 -10.98 35.96 -17.02
C ALA A 179 -12.38 36.12 -17.65
N GLU A 180 -12.50 35.83 -18.95
CA GLU A 180 -13.76 35.94 -19.71
C GLU A 180 -14.76 34.82 -19.38
N ARG A 181 -14.29 33.65 -18.92
CA ARG A 181 -15.15 32.47 -18.66
C ARG A 181 -15.17 32.11 -17.16
N PRO A 182 -16.00 32.79 -16.34
CA PRO A 182 -16.18 32.48 -14.93
C PRO A 182 -16.97 31.17 -14.77
N LEU A 183 -16.28 30.03 -14.85
CA LEU A 183 -16.87 28.72 -14.59
C LEU A 183 -16.97 28.52 -13.06
N GLY A 184 -18.17 28.25 -12.55
CA GLY A 184 -18.39 28.03 -11.11
C GLY A 184 -18.42 29.31 -10.27
N GLY A 185 -18.76 30.45 -10.88
CA GLY A 185 -19.00 31.72 -10.17
C GLY A 185 -17.75 32.39 -9.58
N ARG A 186 -16.55 31.94 -9.94
CA ARG A 186 -15.28 32.54 -9.51
C ARG A 186 -14.58 33.16 -10.70
N THR A 187 -14.25 34.43 -10.60
CA THR A 187 -13.42 35.14 -11.57
C THR A 187 -11.95 34.79 -11.32
N PHE A 188 -11.25 34.45 -12.40
CA PHE A 188 -9.81 34.27 -12.34
C PHE A 188 -9.15 35.66 -12.29
N THR A 189 -8.36 35.92 -11.25
CA THR A 189 -7.47 37.07 -11.18
C THR A 189 -6.03 36.59 -11.05
N ALA A 190 -5.12 37.17 -11.84
CA ALA A 190 -3.71 36.81 -11.83
C ALA A 190 -3.04 37.08 -10.47
N GLU A 191 -3.64 37.94 -9.64
CA GLU A 191 -3.21 38.22 -8.28
C GLU A 191 -3.55 37.07 -7.32
N ALA A 192 -4.75 36.51 -7.41
CA ALA A 192 -5.21 35.46 -6.51
C ALA A 192 -4.80 34.06 -6.97
N TYR A 193 -4.54 33.87 -8.26
CA TYR A 193 -4.29 32.56 -8.85
C TYR A 193 -3.04 32.54 -9.73
N GLU A 194 -2.35 31.41 -9.68
CA GLU A 194 -1.21 31.08 -10.52
C GLU A 194 -1.61 29.98 -11.50
N LEU A 195 -1.30 30.18 -12.77
CA LEU A 195 -1.38 29.14 -13.79
C LEU A 195 -0.10 28.34 -13.81
N ARG A 196 -0.24 27.02 -13.65
CA ARG A 196 0.85 26.08 -13.90
C ARG A 196 0.49 25.16 -15.06
N PRO A 197 1.29 25.10 -16.13
CA PRO A 197 1.13 24.05 -17.11
C PRO A 197 1.34 22.70 -16.39
N ALA A 198 0.42 21.77 -16.59
CA ALA A 198 0.61 20.40 -16.17
C ALA A 198 1.84 19.85 -16.92
N PRO A 199 2.67 19.03 -16.28
CA PRO A 199 3.74 18.34 -16.99
C PRO A 199 3.12 17.54 -18.15
N PRO A 200 3.73 17.54 -19.34
CA PRO A 200 3.21 16.79 -20.49
C PRO A 200 3.00 15.32 -20.11
N GLU A 201 1.85 14.76 -20.48
CA GLU A 201 1.48 13.36 -20.17
C GLU A 201 2.31 12.35 -20.98
N THR A 202 2.83 12.74 -22.15
CA THR A 202 3.61 11.88 -23.04
C THR A 202 5.11 12.13 -22.93
N GLU A 203 5.87 11.03 -22.82
CA GLU A 203 7.34 11.04 -22.69
C GLU A 203 8.00 11.73 -23.90
N ASP A 204 7.46 11.57 -25.10
CA ASP A 204 8.06 12.11 -26.33
C ASP A 204 8.14 13.65 -26.32
N VAL A 205 7.08 14.32 -25.83
CA VAL A 205 7.05 15.79 -25.68
C VAL A 205 7.86 16.24 -24.47
N ALA A 206 7.90 15.43 -23.41
CA ALA A 206 8.70 15.68 -22.23
C ALA A 206 10.21 15.69 -22.55
N THR A 207 10.66 14.89 -23.52
CA THR A 207 12.09 14.77 -23.86
C THR A 207 12.61 16.02 -24.56
N ALA A 208 11.82 16.62 -25.45
CA ALA A 208 12.13 17.90 -26.10
C ALA A 208 12.07 19.12 -25.16
N ALA A 209 11.14 19.12 -24.19
CA ALA A 209 11.07 20.19 -23.18
C ALA A 209 12.10 20.01 -22.05
N ALA A 210 12.55 18.78 -21.79
CA ALA A 210 13.54 18.46 -20.75
C ALA A 210 14.96 18.84 -21.16
N THR A 211 15.33 18.72 -22.43
CA THR A 211 16.65 19.16 -22.94
C THR A 211 16.86 20.67 -22.77
N ALA A 212 15.80 21.49 -22.87
CA ALA A 212 15.88 22.93 -22.61
C ALA A 212 15.88 23.31 -21.10
N ALA A 213 15.37 22.45 -20.21
CA ALA A 213 15.23 22.72 -18.78
C ALA A 213 16.27 22.00 -17.89
N ALA A 214 17.11 21.13 -18.47
CA ALA A 214 18.07 20.28 -17.77
C ALA A 214 19.12 21.06 -16.95
N GLY A 215 19.43 22.31 -17.31
CA GLY A 215 20.40 23.14 -16.59
C GLY A 215 19.95 23.68 -15.22
N ARG A 216 18.64 23.64 -14.88
CA ARG A 216 18.11 24.24 -13.63
C ARG A 216 17.52 23.26 -12.61
N ARG A 217 17.39 21.97 -12.95
CA ARG A 217 16.67 20.97 -12.12
C ARG A 217 17.57 20.03 -11.30
N THR A 218 18.90 20.15 -11.42
CA THR A 218 19.87 19.40 -10.61
C THR A 218 19.88 19.82 -9.13
N ALA A 219 19.46 21.05 -8.79
CA ALA A 219 19.46 21.55 -7.41
C ALA A 219 18.37 20.95 -6.49
N ALA A 220 17.25 20.44 -7.04
CA ALA A 220 16.18 19.84 -6.24
C ALA A 220 16.40 18.33 -5.98
N ARG A 221 17.09 17.64 -6.90
CA ARG A 221 17.43 16.21 -6.78
C ARG A 221 18.45 15.94 -5.66
N VAL A 222 19.28 16.93 -5.32
CA VAL A 222 20.32 16.84 -4.29
C VAL A 222 19.80 17.04 -2.86
N ARG A 223 18.54 17.47 -2.66
CA ARG A 223 18.02 17.77 -1.29
C ARG A 223 17.24 16.64 -0.60
N VAL A 224 16.77 15.62 -1.34
CA VAL A 224 15.97 14.51 -0.74
C VAL A 224 16.87 13.43 -0.13
N LEU A 225 18.01 13.13 -0.76
CA LEU A 225 19.02 12.19 -0.26
C LEU A 225 19.61 12.58 1.12
N PRO A 226 20.03 13.83 1.38
CA PRO A 226 20.54 14.20 2.70
C PRO A 226 19.45 14.20 3.76
N ALA A 227 18.18 14.51 3.44
CA ALA A 227 17.09 14.43 4.42
C ALA A 227 16.78 12.99 4.83
N ALA A 228 16.79 12.04 3.88
CA ALA A 228 16.65 10.61 4.18
C ALA A 228 17.86 10.06 4.96
N ALA A 229 19.08 10.52 4.63
CA ALA A 229 20.29 10.16 5.36
C ALA A 229 20.32 10.74 6.78
N VAL A 230 19.86 11.98 6.99
CA VAL A 230 19.74 12.60 8.33
C VAL A 230 18.65 11.91 9.14
N ALA A 231 17.51 11.53 8.54
CA ALA A 231 16.47 10.78 9.23
C ALA A 231 16.95 9.36 9.59
N ALA A 232 17.66 8.67 8.69
CA ALA A 232 18.25 7.37 8.96
C ALA A 232 19.37 7.46 10.03
N ALA A 233 20.21 8.50 9.98
CA ALA A 233 21.24 8.76 10.98
C ALA A 233 20.65 9.15 12.35
N ALA A 234 19.50 9.83 12.39
CA ALA A 234 18.80 10.13 13.63
C ALA A 234 18.15 8.87 14.24
N VAL A 235 17.63 7.96 13.41
CA VAL A 235 17.11 6.65 13.85
C VAL A 235 18.23 5.70 14.26
N LEU A 236 19.40 5.75 13.61
CA LEU A 236 20.57 4.96 14.01
C LEU A 236 21.28 5.55 15.24
N GLY A 237 21.31 6.88 15.35
CA GLY A 237 21.85 7.60 16.51
C GLY A 237 21.02 7.42 17.78
N TRP A 238 19.76 6.99 17.66
CA TRP A 238 18.90 6.58 18.77
C TRP A 238 19.50 5.42 19.58
N ALA A 239 20.27 4.52 18.96
CA ALA A 239 20.94 3.42 19.66
C ALA A 239 22.21 3.84 20.43
N ALA A 240 22.70 5.06 20.21
CA ALA A 240 23.99 5.52 20.73
C ALA A 240 23.90 6.60 21.82
N LEU A 241 22.73 7.18 22.06
CA LEU A 241 22.57 8.34 22.96
C LEU A 241 21.63 8.01 24.12
N ASP A 242 22.21 7.47 25.19
CA ASP A 242 21.58 7.11 26.47
C ASP A 242 21.19 8.34 27.35
N GLY A 243 20.90 9.49 26.72
CA GLY A 243 20.76 10.79 27.38
C GLY A 243 19.33 11.34 27.38
N ALA A 244 18.69 11.36 28.55
CA ALA A 244 17.28 11.68 28.82
C ALA A 244 16.75 13.08 28.42
N GLY A 245 17.50 13.91 27.68
CA GLY A 245 17.10 15.28 27.32
C GLY A 245 16.87 15.53 25.82
N LEU A 246 17.40 14.67 24.94
CA LEU A 246 17.44 14.92 23.48
C LEU A 246 16.52 14.02 22.66
N LEU A 247 15.75 13.14 23.30
CA LEU A 247 14.96 12.08 22.65
C LEU A 247 13.79 12.62 21.78
N TRP A 248 13.25 13.80 22.08
CA TRP A 248 12.09 14.35 21.40
C TRP A 248 12.43 14.99 20.04
N TRP A 249 13.65 15.47 19.84
CA TRP A 249 14.09 16.02 18.55
C TRP A 249 14.15 15.00 17.41
N PRO A 250 14.77 13.80 17.56
CA PRO A 250 14.75 12.80 16.50
C PRO A 250 13.33 12.28 16.23
N LEU A 251 12.50 12.11 17.26
CA LEU A 251 11.10 11.70 17.10
C LEU A 251 10.28 12.75 16.33
N THR A 252 10.44 14.03 16.64
CA THR A 252 9.76 15.11 15.91
C THR A 252 10.27 15.23 14.48
N ALA A 253 11.58 15.11 14.24
CA ALA A 253 12.14 15.09 12.89
C ALA A 253 11.63 13.90 12.06
N ALA A 254 11.60 12.69 12.66
CA ALA A 254 11.06 11.49 12.03
C ALA A 254 9.57 11.67 11.70
N ALA A 255 8.76 12.20 12.63
CA ALA A 255 7.35 12.48 12.38
C ALA A 255 7.14 13.49 11.25
N LEU A 256 7.93 14.57 11.22
CA LEU A 256 7.88 15.59 10.16
C LEU A 256 8.29 15.05 8.79
N PHE A 257 9.19 14.07 8.73
CA PHE A 257 9.56 13.40 7.48
C PHE A 257 8.52 12.36 7.05
N CYS A 258 8.09 11.52 8.00
CA CYS A 258 7.22 10.37 7.74
C CYS A 258 5.79 10.78 7.40
N ALA A 259 5.19 11.74 8.12
CA ALA A 259 3.80 12.10 7.91
C ALA A 259 3.49 12.60 6.48
N PRO A 260 4.26 13.54 5.89
CA PRO A 260 4.06 13.96 4.49
C PRO A 260 4.39 12.85 3.50
N GLY A 261 5.45 12.07 3.75
CA GLY A 261 5.83 10.97 2.88
C GLY A 261 4.74 9.90 2.79
N VAL A 262 4.23 9.44 3.94
CA VAL A 262 3.12 8.48 4.02
C VAL A 262 1.87 9.07 3.35
N TYR A 263 1.56 10.35 3.57
CA TYR A 263 0.46 11.02 2.86
C TYR A 263 0.63 10.96 1.34
N PHE A 264 1.83 11.22 0.79
CA PHE A 264 2.07 11.12 -0.65
C PHE A 264 2.01 9.69 -1.18
N ALA A 265 2.39 8.70 -0.38
CA ALA A 265 2.22 7.29 -0.73
C ALA A 265 0.74 6.90 -0.80
N LEU A 266 -0.07 7.36 0.16
CA LEU A 266 -1.45 6.90 0.35
C LEU A 266 -2.49 7.70 -0.46
N ARG A 267 -2.31 9.01 -0.69
CA ARG A 267 -3.37 9.90 -1.21
C ARG A 267 -4.02 9.40 -2.51
N ASP A 268 -3.23 8.86 -3.43
CA ASP A 268 -3.67 8.39 -4.75
C ASP A 268 -3.74 6.86 -4.83
N SER A 269 -3.59 6.17 -3.71
CA SER A 269 -3.61 4.71 -3.66
C SER A 269 -5.02 4.17 -3.49
N SER A 270 -5.24 2.91 -3.85
CA SER A 270 -6.49 2.21 -3.51
C SER A 270 -6.72 2.15 -2.00
N PHE A 271 -5.68 2.30 -1.17
CA PHE A 271 -5.81 2.30 0.28
C PHE A 271 -6.66 3.47 0.77
N SER A 272 -6.48 4.70 0.26
CA SER A 272 -7.29 5.85 0.70
C SER A 272 -8.78 5.68 0.37
N ARG A 273 -9.08 5.02 -0.76
CA ARG A 273 -10.46 4.69 -1.17
C ARG A 273 -11.10 3.64 -0.26
N ASN A 274 -10.30 2.74 0.31
CA ASN A 274 -10.76 1.65 1.16
C ASN A 274 -10.50 1.90 2.65
N ALA A 275 -9.95 3.04 3.04
CA ALA A 275 -9.52 3.31 4.41
C ALA A 275 -10.67 3.21 5.43
N VAL A 276 -11.88 3.62 5.02
CA VAL A 276 -13.12 3.47 5.82
C VAL A 276 -13.36 2.03 6.25
N TRP A 277 -12.98 1.04 5.42
CA TRP A 277 -13.16 -0.38 5.72
C TRP A 277 -11.90 -1.01 6.34
N LEU A 278 -10.72 -0.56 5.92
CA LEU A 278 -9.46 -1.13 6.40
C LEU A 278 -9.16 -0.77 7.85
N VAL A 279 -9.47 0.46 8.28
CA VAL A 279 -9.22 0.89 9.68
C VAL A 279 -10.00 0.05 10.71
N PRO A 280 -11.33 -0.13 10.59
CA PRO A 280 -12.06 -0.96 11.55
C PRO A 280 -11.65 -2.43 11.50
N LEU A 281 -11.19 -2.94 10.34
CA LEU A 281 -10.68 -4.30 10.22
C LEU A 281 -9.27 -4.47 10.81
N ALA A 282 -8.43 -3.43 10.71
CA ALA A 282 -7.07 -3.44 11.24
C ALA A 282 -7.03 -3.38 12.77
N LEU A 283 -8.01 -2.74 13.43
CA LEU A 283 -8.07 -2.65 14.89
C LEU A 283 -8.11 -4.02 15.61
N PRO A 284 -9.07 -4.93 15.33
CA PRO A 284 -9.12 -6.23 16.01
C PRO A 284 -7.93 -7.13 15.66
N VAL A 285 -7.46 -7.07 14.41
CA VAL A 285 -6.27 -7.82 13.97
C VAL A 285 -5.02 -7.31 14.68
N GLY A 286 -4.84 -5.99 14.74
CA GLY A 286 -3.74 -5.34 15.43
C GLY A 286 -3.75 -5.64 16.93
N TRP A 287 -4.92 -5.56 17.57
CA TRP A 287 -5.08 -5.92 18.98
C TRP A 287 -4.70 -7.37 19.26
N SER A 288 -5.21 -8.30 18.45
CA SER A 288 -4.91 -9.72 18.58
C SER A 288 -3.42 -9.99 18.36
N LEU A 289 -2.80 -9.34 17.37
CA LEU A 289 -1.37 -9.47 17.09
C LEU A 289 -0.51 -8.95 18.24
N VAL A 290 -0.85 -7.80 18.82
CA VAL A 290 -0.13 -7.22 19.98
C VAL A 290 -0.18 -8.17 21.18
N THR A 291 -1.36 -8.70 21.52
CA THR A 291 -1.49 -9.64 22.65
C THR A 291 -0.78 -10.96 22.41
N TRP A 292 -0.79 -11.46 21.17
CA TRP A 292 -0.08 -12.67 20.81
C TRP A 292 1.43 -12.46 20.90
N LEU A 293 1.94 -11.36 20.36
CA LEU A 293 3.37 -11.03 20.39
C LEU A 293 3.87 -10.80 21.83
N GLY A 294 3.08 -10.14 22.66
CA GLY A 294 3.41 -9.92 24.07
C GLY A 294 3.55 -11.22 24.85
N ARG A 295 2.59 -12.14 24.64
CA ARG A 295 2.64 -13.49 25.22
C ARG A 295 3.81 -14.30 24.68
N LEU A 296 4.16 -14.13 23.40
CA LEU A 296 5.35 -14.76 22.82
C LEU A 296 6.64 -14.26 23.48
N MET A 297 6.79 -12.96 23.74
CA MET A 297 7.98 -12.42 24.43
C MET A 297 8.09 -12.96 25.87
N GLN A 298 6.97 -13.00 26.61
CA GLN A 298 6.93 -13.60 27.94
C GLN A 298 7.23 -15.11 27.90
N ALA A 299 6.80 -15.81 26.84
CA ALA A 299 7.11 -17.22 26.65
C ALA A 299 8.62 -17.44 26.41
N PHE A 300 9.27 -16.64 25.57
CA PHE A 300 10.73 -16.71 25.39
C PHE A 300 11.49 -16.41 26.69
N TYR A 301 11.01 -15.47 27.50
CA TYR A 301 11.58 -15.20 28.81
C TYR A 301 11.46 -16.42 29.76
N LEU A 302 10.29 -17.06 29.82
CA LEU A 302 10.01 -18.20 30.70
C LEU A 302 10.62 -19.52 30.21
N ASP A 303 10.81 -19.69 28.89
CA ASP A 303 11.44 -20.85 28.27
C ASP A 303 12.86 -21.07 28.81
N ARG A 304 13.58 -19.98 29.10
CA ARG A 304 14.91 -20.05 29.73
C ARG A 304 14.90 -20.73 31.11
N PHE A 305 13.79 -20.64 31.82
CA PHE A 305 13.58 -21.29 33.10
C PHE A 305 12.96 -22.69 32.95
N GLY A 306 12.55 -23.10 31.75
CA GLY A 306 11.83 -24.35 31.50
C GLY A 306 10.41 -24.33 32.05
N ILE A 307 9.81 -23.14 32.19
CA ILE A 307 8.47 -22.98 32.76
C ILE A 307 7.46 -22.72 31.62
N PRO A 308 6.37 -23.49 31.52
CA PRO A 308 5.34 -23.26 30.53
C PRO A 308 4.71 -21.87 30.68
N SER A 309 4.61 -21.11 29.60
CA SER A 309 4.06 -19.74 29.64
C SER A 309 2.61 -19.66 30.12
N GLY A 310 1.83 -20.73 29.96
CA GLY A 310 0.46 -20.83 30.46
C GLY A 310 0.33 -20.99 31.98
N SER A 311 1.42 -21.29 32.70
CA SER A 311 1.38 -21.51 34.14
C SER A 311 1.69 -20.26 34.97
N VAL A 312 2.17 -19.19 34.35
CA VAL A 312 2.50 -17.94 35.04
C VAL A 312 1.49 -16.87 34.69
N ARG A 313 0.75 -16.37 35.69
CA ARG A 313 -0.10 -15.19 35.49
C ARG A 313 0.75 -13.93 35.57
N SER A 314 0.63 -13.09 34.55
CA SER A 314 1.16 -11.73 34.61
C SER A 314 0.44 -10.93 35.70
N ALA A 315 1.14 -9.99 36.35
CA ALA A 315 0.59 -9.10 37.37
C ALA A 315 -0.40 -8.03 36.82
N GLY A 316 -1.24 -8.41 35.86
CA GLY A 316 -2.22 -7.56 35.17
C GLY A 316 -2.35 -7.88 33.69
N ASP A 317 -3.54 -7.62 33.13
CA ASP A 317 -3.86 -7.93 31.73
C ASP A 317 -3.13 -7.03 30.72
N LEU A 318 -2.60 -5.88 31.16
CA LEU A 318 -1.96 -4.89 30.29
C LEU A 318 -0.47 -5.17 30.01
N TRP A 319 0.16 -6.03 30.79
CA TRP A 319 1.60 -6.30 30.69
C TRP A 319 2.05 -6.96 29.38
N PRO A 320 1.29 -7.90 28.78
CA PRO A 320 1.60 -8.41 27.46
C PRO A 320 1.69 -7.29 26.40
N TYR A 321 0.86 -6.25 26.50
CA TYR A 321 0.92 -5.12 25.56
C TYR A 321 2.20 -4.32 25.72
N ALA A 322 2.65 -4.11 26.97
CA ALA A 322 3.92 -3.43 27.24
C ALA A 322 5.12 -4.23 26.70
N ALA A 323 5.13 -5.56 26.86
CA ALA A 323 6.18 -6.43 26.32
C ALA A 323 6.24 -6.38 24.78
N ALA A 324 5.10 -6.23 24.11
CA ALA A 324 5.03 -6.11 22.65
C ALA A 324 5.34 -4.69 22.13
N ALA A 325 5.17 -3.66 22.97
CA ALA A 325 5.18 -2.26 22.53
C ALA A 325 6.51 -1.84 21.90
N GLU A 326 7.62 -2.30 22.47
CA GLU A 326 8.96 -1.96 21.98
C GLU A 326 9.26 -2.56 20.59
N PRO A 327 9.25 -3.89 20.38
CA PRO A 327 9.57 -4.46 19.07
C PRO A 327 8.52 -4.09 18.02
N LEU A 328 7.23 -3.98 18.39
CA LEU A 328 6.18 -3.58 17.46
C LEU A 328 6.28 -2.10 17.11
N GLY A 329 6.60 -1.25 18.07
CA GLY A 329 6.83 0.19 17.85
C GLY A 329 7.98 0.42 16.88
N LEU A 330 9.08 -0.32 17.06
CA LEU A 330 10.22 -0.29 16.15
C LEU A 330 9.86 -0.77 14.74
N ALA A 331 9.17 -1.92 14.64
CA ALA A 331 8.72 -2.49 13.38
C ALA A 331 7.79 -1.52 12.62
N LEU A 332 6.81 -0.94 13.32
CA LEU A 332 5.89 0.04 12.76
C LEU A 332 6.64 1.31 12.30
N GLY A 333 7.62 1.76 13.08
CA GLY A 333 8.51 2.86 12.73
C GLY A 333 9.22 2.63 11.38
N PHE A 334 9.79 1.44 11.17
CA PHE A 334 10.42 1.09 9.90
C PHE A 334 9.44 1.04 8.73
N VAL A 335 8.27 0.41 8.91
CA VAL A 335 7.23 0.37 7.87
C VAL A 335 6.81 1.78 7.46
N LEU A 336 6.58 2.66 8.45
CA LEU A 336 6.22 4.06 8.19
C LEU A 336 7.35 4.82 7.49
N PHE A 337 8.60 4.61 7.91
CA PHE A 337 9.77 5.24 7.31
C PHE A 337 9.94 4.86 5.83
N PHE A 338 9.95 3.57 5.49
CA PHE A 338 10.10 3.14 4.11
C PHE A 338 8.90 3.54 3.25
N THR A 339 7.68 3.48 3.80
CA THR A 339 6.48 4.01 3.12
C THR A 339 6.63 5.51 2.84
N ALA A 340 7.18 6.27 3.77
CA ALA A 340 7.44 7.68 3.59
C ALA A 340 8.48 7.93 2.49
N VAL A 341 9.59 7.19 2.48
CA VAL A 341 10.60 7.26 1.41
C VAL A 341 9.98 6.99 0.05
N ALA A 342 9.17 5.93 -0.08
CA ALA A 342 8.47 5.62 -1.33
C ALA A 342 7.50 6.73 -1.75
N GLY A 343 6.77 7.31 -0.79
CA GLY A 343 5.89 8.45 -1.04
C GLY A 343 6.63 9.70 -1.51
N TRP A 344 7.77 10.01 -0.91
CA TRP A 344 8.65 11.10 -1.36
C TRP A 344 9.18 10.85 -2.77
N LEU A 345 9.71 9.66 -3.05
CA LEU A 345 10.21 9.28 -4.38
C LEU A 345 9.13 9.37 -5.47
N ARG A 346 7.90 8.95 -5.14
CA ARG A 346 6.72 9.12 -5.99
C ARG A 346 6.40 10.60 -6.20
N HIS A 347 6.42 11.40 -5.13
CA HIS A 347 6.11 12.83 -5.18
C HIS A 347 7.08 13.61 -6.07
N VAL A 348 8.39 13.34 -5.97
CA VAL A 348 9.41 14.03 -6.80
C VAL A 348 9.54 13.46 -8.22
N HIS A 349 8.62 12.60 -8.63
CA HIS A 349 8.57 11.99 -9.97
C HIS A 349 9.83 11.20 -10.36
N ILE A 350 10.61 10.71 -9.40
CA ILE A 350 11.75 9.82 -9.68
C ILE A 350 11.25 8.43 -10.11
N ALA A 351 10.07 8.04 -9.65
CA ALA A 351 9.45 6.73 -9.93
C ALA A 351 8.36 6.79 -11.02
N LYS A 352 8.65 7.43 -12.16
CA LYS A 352 7.77 7.33 -13.35
C LYS A 352 8.20 6.14 -14.23
N GLY A 353 7.25 5.52 -14.92
CA GLY A 353 7.48 4.40 -15.84
C GLY A 353 7.51 3.01 -15.19
N ASP A 354 8.21 2.08 -15.85
CA ASP A 354 8.25 0.64 -15.51
C ASP A 354 8.84 0.34 -14.12
N ASN A 355 9.60 1.27 -13.54
CA ASN A 355 10.25 1.12 -12.24
C ASN A 355 9.30 1.18 -11.04
N ARG A 356 8.01 1.50 -11.24
CA ARG A 356 7.04 1.65 -10.14
C ARG A 356 6.84 0.35 -9.37
N LEU A 357 6.73 -0.79 -10.07
CA LEU A 357 6.57 -2.09 -9.43
C LEU A 357 7.83 -2.48 -8.64
N ALA A 358 9.01 -2.27 -9.21
CA ALA A 358 10.28 -2.51 -8.55
C ALA A 358 10.42 -1.67 -7.26
N LEU A 359 10.05 -0.39 -7.29
CA LEU A 359 10.10 0.47 -6.11
C LEU A 359 9.14 0.00 -5.01
N VAL A 360 7.90 -0.36 -5.37
CA VAL A 360 6.92 -0.89 -4.41
C VAL A 360 7.43 -2.21 -3.82
N ALA A 361 7.92 -3.13 -4.66
CA ALA A 361 8.47 -4.41 -4.21
C ALA A 361 9.67 -4.21 -3.27
N LEU A 362 10.61 -3.33 -3.63
CA LEU A 362 11.77 -3.00 -2.79
C LEU A 362 11.35 -2.39 -1.46
N THR A 363 10.38 -1.46 -1.47
CA THR A 363 9.86 -0.84 -0.24
C THR A 363 9.22 -1.87 0.68
N VAL A 364 8.42 -2.79 0.12
CA VAL A 364 7.78 -3.87 0.88
C VAL A 364 8.81 -4.84 1.45
N LEU A 365 9.78 -5.27 0.63
CA LEU A 365 10.85 -6.17 1.07
C LEU A 365 11.72 -5.55 2.17
N LEU A 366 12.14 -4.29 2.01
CA LEU A 366 12.92 -3.58 3.04
C LEU A 366 12.09 -3.40 4.31
N SER A 367 10.82 -2.99 4.19
CA SER A 367 9.93 -2.86 5.35
C SER A 367 9.78 -4.19 6.10
N ALA A 368 9.58 -5.30 5.37
CA ALA A 368 9.43 -6.63 5.96
C ALA A 368 10.73 -7.12 6.61
N ALA A 369 11.88 -6.93 5.97
CA ALA A 369 13.17 -7.31 6.51
C ALA A 369 13.48 -6.57 7.82
N PHE A 370 13.31 -5.24 7.84
CA PHE A 370 13.55 -4.43 9.05
C PHE A 370 12.52 -4.69 10.15
N ALA A 371 11.26 -4.93 9.81
CA ALA A 371 10.25 -5.35 10.78
C ALA A 371 10.59 -6.72 11.38
N ALA A 372 11.08 -7.67 10.59
CA ALA A 372 11.53 -8.96 11.11
C ALA A 372 12.75 -8.81 12.04
N THR A 373 13.73 -7.97 11.66
CA THR A 373 14.87 -7.66 12.54
C THR A 373 14.42 -7.06 13.87
N ALA A 374 13.46 -6.13 13.84
CA ALA A 374 12.89 -5.53 15.06
C ALA A 374 12.29 -6.58 16.01
N LEU A 375 11.55 -7.54 15.46
CA LEU A 375 10.96 -8.63 16.23
C LEU A 375 12.02 -9.58 16.80
N LEU A 376 13.06 -9.90 16.02
CA LEU A 376 14.18 -10.73 16.46
C LEU A 376 14.97 -10.08 17.59
N THR A 377 15.18 -8.75 17.53
CA THR A 377 15.81 -7.98 18.60
C THR A 377 14.99 -8.09 19.90
N GLY A 378 13.67 -7.95 19.83
CA GLY A 378 12.80 -8.13 21.00
C GLY A 378 12.92 -9.52 21.65
N VAL A 379 13.04 -10.58 20.84
CA VAL A 379 13.31 -11.94 21.35
C VAL A 379 14.68 -12.02 22.03
N HIS A 380 15.71 -11.41 21.44
CA HIS A 380 17.06 -11.40 22.02
C HIS A 380 17.11 -10.63 23.34
N ASP A 381 16.34 -9.55 23.45
CA ASP A 381 16.25 -8.76 24.68
C ASP A 381 15.49 -9.52 25.77
N ALA A 382 14.42 -10.25 25.44
CA ALA A 382 13.72 -11.14 26.36
C ALA A 382 14.66 -12.22 26.93
N ASP A 383 15.45 -12.87 26.06
CA ASP A 383 16.43 -13.89 26.44
C ASP A 383 17.62 -13.30 27.23
N ARG A 384 18.09 -12.09 26.89
CA ARG A 384 19.07 -11.36 27.70
C ARG A 384 18.53 -11.08 29.11
N ALA A 385 17.32 -10.55 29.22
CA ALA A 385 16.68 -10.28 30.50
C ALA A 385 16.49 -11.56 31.33
N ALA A 386 16.14 -12.68 30.68
CA ALA A 386 16.03 -13.98 31.35
C ALA A 386 17.38 -14.49 31.87
N ARG A 387 18.47 -14.33 31.09
CA ARG A 387 19.83 -14.66 31.54
C ARG A 387 20.27 -13.83 32.74
N GLU A 388 20.00 -12.53 32.72
CA GLU A 388 20.31 -11.62 33.83
C GLU A 388 19.51 -11.98 35.08
N ALA A 389 18.22 -12.27 34.93
CA ALA A 389 17.37 -12.73 36.02
C ALA A 389 17.85 -14.06 36.62
N ALA A 390 18.20 -15.04 35.78
CA ALA A 390 18.77 -16.31 36.24
C ALA A 390 20.12 -16.11 36.95
N ALA A 391 20.96 -15.20 36.46
CA ALA A 391 22.23 -14.86 37.10
C ALA A 391 22.04 -14.15 38.45
N ALA A 392 21.06 -13.25 38.57
CA ALA A 392 20.70 -12.61 39.83
C ALA A 392 20.20 -13.63 40.86
N ALA A 393 19.30 -14.53 40.44
CA ALA A 393 18.77 -15.59 41.30
C ALA A 393 19.85 -16.58 41.76
N ARG A 394 20.81 -16.95 40.90
CA ARG A 394 21.99 -17.76 41.29
C ARG A 394 22.85 -17.08 42.35
N LYS A 395 22.88 -15.75 42.37
CA LYS A 395 23.58 -14.95 43.40
C LYS A 395 22.72 -14.71 44.65
N GLY A 396 21.52 -15.31 44.74
CA GLY A 396 20.59 -15.08 45.85
C GLY A 396 19.88 -13.72 45.83
N HIS A 397 19.92 -13.00 44.71
CA HIS A 397 19.23 -11.71 44.54
C HIS A 397 17.89 -11.91 43.84
N ALA A 398 16.87 -11.16 44.25
CA ALA A 398 15.59 -11.13 43.54
C ALA A 398 15.80 -10.55 42.13
N PRO A 399 15.38 -11.24 41.06
CA PRO A 399 15.51 -10.72 39.71
C PRO A 399 14.59 -9.52 39.47
N ALA A 400 14.95 -8.67 38.51
CA ALA A 400 14.06 -7.62 38.03
C ALA A 400 12.79 -8.23 37.40
N ALA A 401 11.66 -7.55 37.55
CA ALA A 401 10.43 -7.96 36.88
C ALA A 401 10.55 -7.72 35.37
N TYR A 402 10.09 -8.68 34.57
CA TYR A 402 10.04 -8.57 33.11
C TYR A 402 8.58 -8.46 32.67
N PHE A 403 8.14 -7.23 32.37
CA PHE A 403 6.78 -6.93 31.89
C PHE A 403 5.68 -7.75 32.60
N GLY A 404 5.51 -7.52 33.91
CA GLY A 404 4.49 -8.20 34.72
C GLY A 404 4.82 -9.61 35.17
N VAL A 405 5.87 -10.24 34.65
CA VAL A 405 6.42 -11.51 35.15
C VAL A 405 7.45 -11.18 36.24
N ARG A 406 7.13 -11.56 37.48
CA ARG A 406 8.01 -11.29 38.63
C ARG A 406 8.46 -12.60 39.25
N GLY A 407 9.75 -12.88 39.14
CA GLY A 407 10.40 -13.95 39.88
C GLY A 407 10.61 -13.54 41.33
N THR A 408 10.23 -14.39 42.27
CA THR A 408 10.43 -14.18 43.71
C THR A 408 11.19 -15.37 44.29
N LEU A 409 12.21 -15.08 45.11
CA LEU A 409 12.96 -16.12 45.80
C LEU A 409 12.15 -16.61 47.00
N MET A 410 11.88 -17.92 47.03
CA MET A 410 11.04 -18.58 48.02
C MET A 410 11.78 -19.81 48.57
N CYS A 411 11.58 -20.08 49.85
CA CYS A 411 11.94 -21.33 50.50
C CYS A 411 10.77 -22.31 50.39
N VAL A 412 11.07 -23.57 50.03
CA VAL A 412 10.05 -24.63 49.92
C VAL A 412 10.08 -25.48 51.18
N VAL A 413 8.94 -25.58 51.87
CA VAL A 413 8.78 -26.42 53.06
C VAL A 413 7.73 -27.49 52.76
N PRO A 414 8.07 -28.79 52.77
CA PRO A 414 7.08 -29.86 52.65
C PRO A 414 6.06 -29.79 53.79
N VAL A 415 4.78 -29.97 53.48
CA VAL A 415 3.68 -29.93 54.47
C VAL A 415 3.52 -31.27 55.20
N GLY A 416 3.95 -32.38 54.61
CA GLY A 416 3.86 -33.73 55.19
C GLY A 416 5.21 -34.39 55.51
N GLU A 417 5.16 -35.51 56.23
CA GLU A 417 6.34 -36.34 56.56
C GLU A 417 6.79 -37.26 55.40
N GLY A 418 5.95 -37.40 54.37
CA GLY A 418 6.22 -38.23 53.20
C GLY A 418 7.01 -37.53 52.08
N PRO A 419 7.51 -38.30 51.10
CA PRO A 419 8.14 -37.74 49.91
C PRO A 419 7.11 -36.93 49.10
N VAL A 420 7.47 -35.69 48.77
CA VAL A 420 6.63 -34.81 47.95
C VAL A 420 6.68 -35.30 46.49
N PRO A 421 5.53 -35.51 45.82
CA PRO A 421 5.51 -35.83 44.40
C PRO A 421 5.94 -34.60 43.60
N VAL A 422 7.02 -34.72 42.84
CA VAL A 422 7.59 -33.65 42.02
C VAL A 422 7.89 -34.17 40.63
N GLU A 423 7.57 -33.39 39.60
CA GLU A 423 8.07 -33.67 38.25
C GLU A 423 9.40 -32.95 38.03
N ASN A 424 10.33 -33.62 37.35
CA ASN A 424 11.67 -33.12 37.00
C ASN A 424 12.67 -32.99 38.18
N GLY A 425 12.53 -33.83 39.22
CA GLY A 425 13.57 -34.07 40.23
C GLY A 425 13.12 -33.80 41.67
N PRO A 426 14.00 -33.97 42.69
CA PRO A 426 13.61 -33.79 44.09
C PRO A 426 13.33 -32.33 44.46
N VAL A 427 12.49 -32.11 45.49
CA VAL A 427 12.30 -30.79 46.12
C VAL A 427 13.65 -30.33 46.71
N PRO A 428 14.17 -29.16 46.33
CA PRO A 428 15.39 -28.64 46.91
C PRO A 428 15.17 -28.26 48.38
N ALA A 429 15.92 -28.89 49.28
CA ALA A 429 15.94 -28.55 50.70
C ALA A 429 17.09 -27.57 51.00
N GLY A 430 16.87 -26.63 51.92
CA GLY A 430 17.94 -25.76 52.46
C GLY A 430 18.33 -24.56 51.59
N ARG A 431 17.73 -24.37 50.41
CA ARG A 431 18.05 -23.24 49.51
C ARG A 431 16.81 -22.61 48.89
N ALA A 432 16.93 -21.32 48.56
CA ALA A 432 15.87 -20.58 47.89
C ALA A 432 15.73 -21.03 46.43
N VAL A 433 14.48 -21.16 45.98
CA VAL A 433 14.09 -21.37 44.58
C VAL A 433 13.40 -20.14 44.05
N LEU A 434 13.43 -19.97 42.73
CA LEU A 434 12.70 -18.90 42.07
C LEU A 434 11.27 -19.37 41.75
N SER A 435 10.27 -18.71 42.32
CA SER A 435 8.86 -18.91 41.99
C SER A 435 8.33 -17.72 41.17
N PHE A 436 7.58 -18.02 40.13
CA PHE A 436 6.87 -17.03 39.31
C PHE A 436 5.37 -16.96 39.65
N GLY A 437 4.97 -17.51 40.81
CA GLY A 437 3.58 -17.64 41.22
C GLY A 437 3.00 -19.03 40.95
N ALA A 438 1.71 -19.18 41.25
CA ALA A 438 0.96 -20.42 41.08
C ALA A 438 -0.18 -20.21 40.08
N SER A 439 -0.45 -21.22 39.25
CA SER A 439 -1.65 -21.25 38.40
C SER A 439 -2.30 -22.62 38.49
N GLY A 440 -3.51 -22.66 39.07
CA GLY A 440 -4.21 -23.91 39.33
C GLY A 440 -3.61 -24.65 40.52
N ASP A 441 -3.48 -25.97 40.38
CA ASP A 441 -3.02 -26.87 41.44
C ASP A 441 -1.50 -27.06 41.47
N TRP A 442 -0.80 -26.62 40.42
CA TRP A 442 0.65 -26.76 40.29
C TRP A 442 1.37 -25.43 40.48
N ILE A 443 2.52 -25.51 41.15
CA ILE A 443 3.49 -24.43 41.29
C ILE A 443 4.74 -24.81 40.51
N TRP A 444 5.16 -23.92 39.63
CA TRP A 444 6.42 -24.05 38.91
C TRP A 444 7.52 -23.30 39.67
N LEU A 445 8.60 -24.02 39.97
CA LEU A 445 9.74 -23.54 40.71
C LEU A 445 10.98 -23.75 39.85
N TRP A 446 11.90 -22.80 39.86
CA TRP A 446 13.21 -22.94 39.20
C TRP A 446 14.30 -23.00 40.25
N ASP A 447 15.09 -24.07 40.22
CA ASP A 447 16.21 -24.29 41.14
C ASP A 447 17.50 -23.67 40.57
N PRO A 448 18.02 -22.58 41.16
CA PRO A 448 19.19 -21.88 40.61
C PRO A 448 20.45 -22.73 40.57
N ALA A 449 20.58 -23.70 41.48
CA ALA A 449 21.77 -24.55 41.56
C ALA A 449 21.78 -25.62 40.46
N ARG A 450 20.61 -26.15 40.10
CA ARG A 450 20.46 -27.13 39.00
C ARG A 450 20.20 -26.48 37.64
N SER A 451 19.81 -25.20 37.63
CA SER A 451 19.31 -24.52 36.44
C SER A 451 18.17 -25.30 35.76
N GLN A 452 17.28 -25.89 36.55
CA GLN A 452 16.15 -26.70 36.08
C GLN A 452 14.85 -26.25 36.75
N ALA A 453 13.76 -26.28 35.98
CA ALA A 453 12.41 -26.16 36.53
C ALA A 453 11.92 -27.48 37.11
N LEU A 454 11.10 -27.38 38.13
CA LEU A 454 10.36 -28.48 38.75
C LEU A 454 8.93 -28.02 39.03
N SER A 455 7.98 -28.94 38.92
CA SER A 455 6.57 -28.69 39.22
C SER A 455 6.18 -29.46 40.47
N VAL A 456 5.51 -28.78 41.39
CA VAL A 456 5.00 -29.38 42.63
C VAL A 456 3.56 -28.99 42.83
N ARG A 457 2.77 -29.89 43.39
CA ARG A 457 1.39 -29.58 43.79
C ARG A 457 1.39 -28.58 44.94
N ARG A 458 0.49 -27.61 44.88
CA ARG A 458 0.39 -26.51 45.85
C ARG A 458 0.04 -27.01 47.25
N GLU A 459 -0.73 -28.10 47.36
CA GLU A 459 -1.12 -28.70 48.63
C GLU A 459 0.05 -29.40 49.37
N ASP A 460 1.10 -29.82 48.65
CA ASP A 460 2.20 -30.60 49.22
C ASP A 460 3.34 -29.74 49.77
N VAL A 461 3.37 -28.45 49.42
CA VAL A 461 4.44 -27.53 49.82
C VAL A 461 3.92 -26.17 50.28
N GLN A 462 4.55 -25.65 51.33
CA GLN A 462 4.41 -24.26 51.77
C GLN A 462 5.57 -23.44 51.20
N LEU A 463 5.25 -22.34 50.52
CA LEU A 463 6.24 -21.37 50.06
C LEU A 463 6.38 -20.26 51.09
N LEU A 464 7.60 -20.07 51.58
CA LEU A 464 7.94 -18.97 52.48
C LEU A 464 8.85 -17.99 51.73
N PRO A 465 8.67 -16.66 51.83
CA PRO A 465 9.63 -15.71 51.28
C PRO A 465 11.03 -16.01 51.79
N ALA A 466 12.01 -16.12 50.87
CA ALA A 466 13.39 -16.25 51.30
C ALA A 466 13.77 -15.00 52.10
N PRO A 467 14.48 -15.13 53.24
CA PRO A 467 14.92 -13.99 54.03
C PRO A 467 15.69 -13.05 53.11
N GLY A 468 15.16 -11.84 52.94
CA GLY A 468 15.77 -10.85 52.07
C GLY A 468 17.21 -10.58 52.53
N VAL A 469 18.12 -10.37 51.57
CA VAL A 469 19.45 -9.82 51.84
C VAL A 469 19.28 -8.34 52.20
N SER A 470 18.63 -8.06 53.32
CA SER A 470 18.46 -6.73 53.87
C SER A 470 19.72 -6.40 54.67
N GLY A 471 20.80 -6.08 53.98
CA GLY A 471 22.02 -5.50 54.56
C GLY A 471 22.78 -6.39 55.55
N GLY A 472 23.79 -7.12 55.06
CA GLY A 472 25.01 -7.38 55.86
C GLY A 472 25.37 -8.82 56.20
N SER A 473 24.52 -9.84 55.97
CA SER A 473 24.96 -11.23 56.11
C SER A 473 24.22 -12.18 55.16
N PRO A 474 24.93 -12.94 54.29
CA PRO A 474 24.33 -13.87 53.34
C PRO A 474 23.99 -15.18 54.06
N ARG A 475 22.97 -15.16 54.93
CA ARG A 475 22.30 -16.41 55.32
C ARG A 475 21.23 -16.71 54.28
N THR A 476 21.67 -17.29 53.16
CA THR A 476 20.82 -17.84 52.08
C THR A 476 20.15 -19.17 52.44
N GLY A 477 20.31 -19.62 53.70
CA GLY A 477 19.79 -20.89 54.15
C GLY A 477 18.29 -20.81 54.39
N CYS A 478 17.53 -21.55 53.60
CA CYS A 478 16.17 -21.96 53.97
C CYS A 478 16.27 -23.03 55.06
N GLY A 479 16.78 -22.66 56.23
CA GLY A 479 16.86 -23.53 57.39
C GLY A 479 15.52 -23.56 58.12
N ARG A 480 15.08 -24.76 58.51
CA ARG A 480 13.94 -24.94 59.42
C ARG A 480 14.27 -24.40 60.81
#